data_AF-A0AAF0MKF1-F1
#
_entry.id   AF-A0AAF0MKF1-F1
#
_cell.length_a   1.000
_cell.length_b   1.000
_cell.length_c   1.000
_cell.angle_alpha   90.00
_cell.angle_beta   90.00
_cell.angle_gamma   90.00
#
_symmetry.space_group_name_H-M   'P 1'
#
loop_
_entity.id
_entity.type
_entity.pdbx_description
1 polymer ?
#
loop_
_entity_poly.entity_id
_entity_poly.type
_entity_poly.pdbx_seq_one_letter_code
_entity_poly.pdbx_strand_id
1 'polypeptide(L)'
;MTTQVQHLINLSGLSRRQVARAVGCGERTLAGYAQGRAPTEAHQTRIDRVTAAISPIGNNPQERRRAILASGNGPSLLHRLIGENPTAQVIHTSALTVRERLGI
;
A
#
# COMPACT_ATOMS: atom_id res chain seq x y z
N MET A 1 -14.01 16.92 -7.74
CA MET A 1 -12.97 16.13 -8.43
C MET A 1 -12.40 15.13 -7.44
N THR A 2 -12.56 13.83 -7.69
CA THR A 2 -11.95 12.78 -6.87
C THR A 2 -10.48 12.67 -7.25
N THR A 3 -9.57 12.78 -6.29
CA THR A 3 -8.14 12.60 -6.54
C THR A 3 -7.86 11.15 -6.93
N GLN A 4 -6.82 10.92 -7.71
CA GLN A 4 -6.47 9.58 -8.19
C GLN A 4 -6.19 8.60 -7.05
N VAL A 5 -5.63 9.10 -5.94
CA VAL A 5 -5.44 8.33 -4.70
C VAL A 5 -6.78 7.95 -4.07
N GLN A 6 -7.76 8.85 -4.04
CA GLN A 6 -9.10 8.56 -3.54
C GLN A 6 -9.81 7.52 -4.42
N HIS A 7 -9.61 7.59 -5.75
CA HIS A 7 -10.10 6.57 -6.67
C HIS A 7 -9.48 5.21 -6.39
N LEU A 8 -8.16 5.14 -6.19
CA LEU A 8 -7.45 3.89 -5.87
C LEU A 8 -7.93 3.26 -4.55
N ILE A 9 -8.16 4.06 -3.51
CA ILE A 9 -8.69 3.58 -2.23
C ILE A 9 -10.08 2.97 -2.43
N ASN A 10 -10.96 3.67 -3.14
CA ASN A 10 -12.33 3.21 -3.38
C ASN A 10 -12.37 1.96 -4.27
N LEU A 11 -11.51 1.92 -5.29
CA LEU A 11 -11.44 0.81 -6.25
C LEU A 11 -10.92 -0.45 -5.57
N SER A 12 -9.80 -0.36 -4.85
CA SER A 12 -9.11 -1.51 -4.27
C SER A 12 -9.81 -2.10 -3.03
N GLY A 13 -10.64 -1.32 -2.33
CA GLY A 13 -11.22 -1.72 -1.04
C GLY A 13 -10.17 -1.89 0.07
N LEU A 14 -8.93 -1.43 -0.15
CA LEU A 14 -7.84 -1.49 0.83
C LEU A 14 -7.93 -0.36 1.84
N SER A 15 -7.34 -0.55 3.02
CA SER A 15 -7.20 0.55 3.97
C SER A 15 -6.17 1.57 3.47
N ARG A 16 -6.29 2.84 3.90
CA ARG A 16 -5.32 3.90 3.57
C ARG A 16 -3.89 3.49 3.88
N ARG A 17 -3.67 2.83 5.02
CA ARG A 17 -2.34 2.31 5.42
C ARG A 17 -1.80 1.25 4.45
N GLN A 18 -2.65 0.37 3.92
CA GLN A 18 -2.24 -0.65 2.93
C GLN A 18 -1.87 0.00 1.59
N VAL A 19 -2.65 0.98 1.13
CA VAL A 19 -2.36 1.74 -0.08
C VAL A 19 -1.07 2.54 0.08
N ALA A 20 -0.87 3.20 1.22
CA ALA A 20 0.34 3.96 1.52
C ALA A 20 1.59 3.07 1.43
N ARG A 21 1.54 1.86 1.97
CA ARG A 21 2.62 0.87 1.87
C ARG A 21 2.88 0.43 0.42
N ALA A 22 1.85 0.16 -0.36
CA ALA A 22 2.00 -0.23 -1.77
C ALA A 22 2.60 0.90 -2.63
N VAL A 23 2.27 2.15 -2.32
CA VAL A 23 2.80 3.34 -2.98
C VAL A 23 4.20 3.71 -2.46
N GLY A 24 4.58 3.30 -1.26
CA GLY A 24 5.87 3.61 -0.63
C GLY A 24 5.92 4.90 0.15
N CYS A 25 4.77 5.42 0.58
CA CYS A 25 4.70 6.67 1.31
C CYS A 25 4.10 6.47 2.71
N GLY A 26 4.27 7.47 3.58
CA GLY A 26 3.61 7.50 4.88
C GLY A 26 2.10 7.73 4.74
N GLU A 27 1.31 7.27 5.72
CA GLU A 27 -0.15 7.43 5.71
C GLU A 27 -0.59 8.90 5.69
N ARG A 28 0.14 9.79 6.38
CA ARG A 28 -0.08 11.25 6.32
C ARG A 28 0.17 11.82 4.91
N THR A 29 1.21 11.34 4.24
CA THR A 29 1.54 11.76 2.87
C THR A 29 0.44 11.34 1.90
N LEU A 30 -0.02 10.09 2.01
CA LEU A 30 -1.15 9.59 1.23
C LEU A 30 -2.44 10.39 1.49
N ALA A 31 -2.72 10.73 2.75
CA ALA A 31 -3.87 11.55 3.11
C ALA A 31 -3.79 12.96 2.48
N GLY A 32 -2.60 13.57 2.45
CA GLY A 32 -2.38 14.83 1.75
C GLY A 32 -2.69 14.72 0.25
N TYR A 33 -2.26 13.64 -0.41
CA TYR A 33 -2.59 13.40 -1.82
C TYR A 33 -4.08 13.19 -2.04
N ALA A 34 -4.76 12.49 -1.13
CA ALA A 34 -6.20 12.31 -1.18
C ALA A 34 -6.94 13.66 -1.07
N GLN A 35 -6.39 14.61 -0.33
CA GLN A 35 -6.90 15.98 -0.14
C GLN A 35 -6.52 16.96 -1.26
N GLY A 36 -5.77 16.53 -2.29
CA GLY A 36 -5.43 17.36 -3.45
C GLY A 36 -3.99 17.87 -3.49
N ARG A 37 -3.12 17.47 -2.55
CA ARG A 37 -1.68 17.73 -2.67
C ARG A 37 -1.10 16.98 -3.87
N ALA A 38 -0.29 17.64 -4.68
CA ALA A 38 0.41 17.00 -5.79
C ALA A 38 1.40 15.93 -5.28
N PRO A 39 1.34 14.69 -5.81
CA PRO A 39 2.38 13.69 -5.57
C PRO A 39 3.69 14.09 -6.25
N THR A 40 4.81 13.66 -5.67
CA THR A 40 6.09 13.68 -6.39
C THR A 40 6.01 12.72 -7.58
N GLU A 41 6.76 12.98 -8.65
CA GLU A 41 6.77 12.14 -9.87
C GLU A 41 6.94 10.64 -9.58
N ALA A 42 7.89 10.27 -8.72
CA ALA A 42 8.10 8.87 -8.31
C ALA A 42 6.86 8.22 -7.67
N HIS A 43 6.15 8.95 -6.79
CA HIS A 43 4.92 8.48 -6.17
C HIS A 43 3.77 8.42 -7.18
N GLN A 44 3.70 9.38 -8.09
CA GLN A 44 2.70 9.40 -9.16
C GLN A 44 2.83 8.15 -10.05
N THR A 45 4.04 7.89 -10.57
CA THR A 45 4.32 6.68 -11.35
C THR A 45 3.97 5.40 -10.58
N ARG A 46 4.20 5.36 -9.27
CA ARG A 46 3.84 4.20 -8.45
C ARG A 46 2.33 4.07 -8.26
N ILE A 47 1.61 5.17 -8.03
CA ILE A 47 0.15 5.20 -7.97
C ILE A 47 -0.43 4.64 -9.28
N ASP A 48 0.09 5.06 -10.42
CA ASP A 48 -0.34 4.58 -11.74
C ASP A 48 -0.13 3.07 -11.89
N ARG A 49 1.07 2.57 -11.53
CA ARG A 49 1.39 1.13 -11.58
C ARG A 49 0.50 0.30 -10.66
N VAL A 50 0.30 0.75 -9.42
CA VAL A 50 -0.56 0.05 -8.45
C VAL A 50 -2.00 0.05 -8.92
N THR A 51 -2.48 1.16 -9.50
CA THR A 51 -3.83 1.24 -10.07
C THR A 51 -3.99 0.29 -11.25
N ALA A 52 -3.04 0.26 -12.19
CA ALA A 52 -3.06 -0.63 -13.35
C ALA A 52 -3.01 -2.11 -12.95
N ALA A 53 -2.24 -2.46 -11.91
CA ALA A 53 -2.17 -3.83 -11.41
C ALA A 53 -3.48 -4.29 -10.74
N ILE A 54 -4.21 -3.37 -10.10
CA ILE A 54 -5.39 -3.69 -9.30
C ILE A 54 -6.70 -3.55 -10.11
N SER A 55 -6.75 -2.66 -11.09
CA SER A 55 -7.91 -2.40 -11.95
C SER A 55 -8.53 -3.66 -12.57
N PRO A 56 -7.76 -4.61 -13.16
CA PRO A 56 -8.34 -5.79 -13.80
C PRO A 56 -8.82 -6.88 -12.82
N ILE A 57 -8.62 -6.70 -11.51
CA ILE A 57 -8.87 -7.76 -10.52
C ILE A 57 -10.28 -7.64 -9.95
N GLY A 58 -11.10 -8.67 -10.10
CA GLY A 58 -12.42 -8.76 -9.47
C GLY A 58 -13.43 -7.73 -9.99
N ASN A 59 -14.72 -8.01 -9.80
CA ASN A 59 -15.79 -7.16 -10.33
C ASN A 59 -16.27 -6.12 -9.31
N ASN A 60 -16.08 -6.39 -8.02
CA ASN A 60 -16.45 -5.48 -6.93
C ASN A 60 -15.29 -5.23 -5.94
N PRO A 61 -15.33 -4.16 -5.12
CA PRO A 61 -14.24 -3.83 -4.19
C PRO A 61 -13.93 -4.93 -3.15
N GLN A 62 -14.92 -5.73 -2.75
CA GLN A 62 -14.75 -6.79 -1.75
C GLN A 62 -14.02 -8.00 -2.32
N GLU A 63 -14.40 -8.46 -3.52
CA GLU A 63 -13.68 -9.47 -4.30
C GLU A 63 -12.28 -9.02 -4.62
N ARG A 64 -12.13 -7.77 -5.06
CA ARG A 64 -10.83 -7.19 -5.38
C ARG A 64 -9.93 -7.18 -4.15
N ARG A 65 -10.42 -6.72 -3.00
CA ARG A 65 -9.70 -6.78 -1.73
C ARG A 65 -9.29 -8.21 -1.38
N ARG A 66 -10.21 -9.18 -1.50
CA ARG A 66 -9.92 -10.59 -1.22
C ARG A 66 -8.82 -11.12 -2.15
N ALA A 67 -8.90 -10.85 -3.45
CA ALA A 67 -7.91 -11.28 -4.43
C ALA A 67 -6.54 -10.61 -4.22
N ILE A 68 -6.50 -9.31 -3.87
CA ILE A 68 -5.26 -8.60 -3.57
C ILE A 68 -4.56 -9.18 -2.32
N LEU A 69 -5.36 -9.54 -1.30
CA LEU A 69 -4.85 -10.04 -0.03
C LEU A 69 -4.67 -11.57 0.01
N ALA A 70 -5.24 -12.30 -0.95
CA ALA A 70 -5.13 -13.75 -1.03
C ALA A 70 -3.65 -14.17 -1.14
N SER A 71 -3.28 -15.13 -0.31
CA SER A 71 -1.94 -15.71 -0.22
C SER A 71 -2.07 -17.22 -0.32
N GLY A 72 -2.43 -17.72 -1.51
CA GLY A 72 -2.72 -19.15 -1.72
C GLY A 72 -1.48 -20.04 -1.72
N ASN A 73 -0.36 -19.58 -2.29
CA ASN A 73 0.89 -20.36 -2.45
C ASN A 73 2.15 -19.47 -2.46
N GLY A 74 2.10 -18.30 -1.80
CA GLY A 74 3.19 -17.33 -1.83
C GLY A 74 2.71 -15.91 -1.47
N PRO A 75 3.61 -14.91 -1.52
CA PRO A 75 3.27 -13.54 -1.14
C PRO A 75 2.07 -13.01 -1.93
N SER A 76 1.10 -12.47 -1.20
CA SER A 76 -0.08 -11.85 -1.79
C SER A 76 0.29 -10.73 -2.77
N LEU A 77 -0.64 -10.35 -3.66
CA LEU A 77 -0.39 -9.26 -4.61
C LEU A 77 0.04 -7.98 -3.88
N LEU A 78 -0.58 -7.67 -2.73
CA LEU A 78 -0.15 -6.56 -1.89
C LEU A 78 1.30 -6.69 -1.42
N HIS A 79 1.73 -7.88 -0.99
CA HIS A 79 3.12 -8.10 -0.57
C HIS A 79 4.11 -7.94 -1.72
N ARG A 80 3.75 -8.41 -2.93
CA ARG A 80 4.57 -8.19 -4.13
C ARG A 80 4.68 -6.71 -4.47
N LEU A 81 3.57 -5.98 -4.45
CA LEU A 81 3.56 -4.53 -4.67
C LEU A 81 4.33 -3.76 -3.60
N ILE A 82 4.39 -4.25 -2.36
CA ILE A 82 5.24 -3.65 -1.33
C ILE A 82 6.72 -3.98 -1.59
N GLY A 83 7.04 -5.22 -1.93
CA GLY A 83 8.41 -5.69 -2.13
C GLY A 83 9.10 -5.17 -3.40
N GLU A 84 8.33 -4.85 -4.44
CA GLU A 84 8.83 -4.17 -5.66
C GLU A 84 9.28 -2.73 -5.41
N ASN A 85 9.06 -2.21 -4.20
CA ASN A 85 9.35 -0.83 -3.88
C ASN A 85 10.73 -0.69 -3.20
N PRO A 86 11.75 -0.13 -3.88
CA PRO A 86 13.07 0.07 -3.29
C PRO A 86 13.08 1.13 -2.17
N THR A 87 12.09 2.04 -2.12
CA THR A 87 11.95 3.04 -1.04
C THR A 87 11.10 2.56 0.12
N ALA A 88 10.47 1.39 0.03
CA ALA A 88 9.96 0.70 1.21
C ALA A 88 11.15 0.09 1.96
N GLN A 89 12.08 0.93 2.43
CA GLN A 89 12.88 0.59 3.58
C GLN A 89 11.87 0.33 4.70
N VAL A 90 11.55 -0.95 4.86
CA VAL A 90 11.00 -1.49 6.08
C VAL A 90 11.92 -0.93 7.15
N ILE A 91 11.44 0.06 7.91
CA ILE A 91 12.01 0.32 9.22
C ILE A 91 11.75 -0.99 9.94
N HIS A 92 12.72 -1.90 9.85
CA HIS A 92 12.88 -2.99 10.78
C HIS A 92 13.17 -2.27 12.09
N THR A 93 12.12 -1.81 12.77
CA THR A 93 12.20 -1.70 14.22
C THR A 93 12.45 -3.12 14.63
N SER A 94 13.72 -3.46 14.88
CA SER A 94 14.10 -4.63 15.65
C SER A 94 13.13 -4.64 16.81
N ALA A 95 12.17 -5.56 16.77
CA ALA A 95 11.31 -5.79 17.90
C ALA A 95 12.28 -6.27 18.97
N LEU A 96 12.70 -5.37 19.86
CA LEU A 96 13.49 -5.73 21.02
C LEU A 96 12.81 -6.96 21.60
N THR A 97 13.54 -8.06 21.62
CA THR A 97 13.02 -9.27 22.25
C THR A 97 12.74 -8.91 23.71
N VAL A 98 11.66 -9.42 24.29
CA VAL A 98 11.24 -9.10 25.66
C VAL A 98 12.38 -9.25 26.68
N ARG A 99 13.38 -10.09 26.38
CA ARG A 99 14.64 -10.23 27.13
C ARG A 99 15.46 -8.94 27.21
N GLU A 100 15.69 -8.26 26.09
CA GLU A 100 16.46 -7.01 26.08
C GLU A 100 15.72 -5.87 26.79
N ARG A 101 14.39 -5.96 26.92
CA ARG A 101 13.58 -4.99 27.66
C ARG A 101 13.59 -5.22 29.18
N LEU A 102 14.02 -6.39 29.65
CA LEU A 102 14.03 -6.76 31.08
C LEU A 102 15.42 -6.76 31.72
N GLY A 103 16.50 -6.54 30.96
CA GLY A 103 17.86 -6.47 31.51
C GLY A 103 18.30 -7.74 32.25
N ILE A 104 17.84 -8.91 31.77
CA ILE A 104 18.21 -10.25 32.27
C ILE A 104 18.62 -11.17 31.13
#